data_AF-A0A5N5KBJ0-F1
#
_entry.id   AF-A0A5N5KBJ0-F1
#
_cell.length_a   1.000
_cell.length_b   1.000
_cell.length_c   1.000
_cell.angle_alpha   90.00
_cell.angle_beta   90.00
_cell.angle_gamma   90.00
#
_symmetry.space_group_name_H-M   'P 1'
#
loop_
_entity.id
_entity.type
_entity.pdbx_description
1 polymer ?
#
loop_
_entity_poly.entity_id
_entity_poly.type
_entity_poly.pdbx_seq_one_letter_code
_entity_poly.pdbx_strand_id
1 'polypeptide(L)'
;MKFCKKYQEYIQGQQKQLPVVDFKKLKKILKRCRKDFESHQDHDGQSCPHQCPVCDGTFFPSLVKEMSAVVGCFNKRAQKLLELHLPPGFRKYFTWLKGRLLQKDHVGLIQEGKDLVTYATINAIAVRKILKKYDKIHYSKQGQAFKSKAQSMHIEILQSPWLCELMAFHINLKETKVRSNMAPALFEGCSLTFDDDRPSLSCELLDSIKLDINLTCSICLDTVFDPVSLTCGHIFCYMCACSAASVTIVDGLKAAEPKEKCPLCRKAGVYEGALHLEELNILLSRRYPFSLHDKSLPKLLGAATSDGKDREGSAGEGALGISVSSIHGCLAQNFFSMLSLDRFRRRQHAVNLSHFP
;
A
#
# COMPACT_ATOMS: atom_id res chain seq x y z
N MET A 1 -17.88 14.18 22.97
CA MET A 1 -19.12 13.89 22.20
C MET A 1 -19.04 14.19 20.69
N LYS A 2 -18.13 15.06 20.20
CA LYS A 2 -18.10 15.52 18.79
C LYS A 2 -17.86 14.44 17.72
N PHE A 3 -17.03 13.41 17.97
CA PHE A 3 -16.67 12.42 16.94
C PHE A 3 -17.84 11.53 16.48
N CYS A 4 -18.68 11.01 17.40
CA CYS A 4 -19.77 10.12 16.99
C CYS A 4 -20.79 10.84 16.09
N LYS A 5 -21.02 12.13 16.34
CA LYS A 5 -21.86 12.97 15.49
C LYS A 5 -21.23 13.14 14.10
N LYS A 6 -19.96 13.54 14.03
CA LYS A 6 -19.20 13.65 12.77
C LYS A 6 -19.15 12.33 11.98
N TYR A 7 -18.97 11.20 12.68
CA TYR A 7 -18.95 9.86 12.08
C TYR A 7 -20.32 9.50 11.49
N GLN A 8 -21.40 9.82 12.20
CA GLN A 8 -22.76 9.61 11.68
C GLN A 8 -23.09 10.54 10.50
N GLU A 9 -22.70 11.81 10.57
CA GLU A 9 -22.85 12.77 9.48
C GLU A 9 -22.10 12.28 8.22
N TYR A 10 -20.87 11.78 8.40
CA TYR A 10 -20.11 11.17 7.31
C TYR A 10 -20.82 9.95 6.69
N ILE A 11 -21.35 9.06 7.53
CA ILE A 11 -22.12 7.89 7.06
C ILE A 11 -23.38 8.32 6.31
N GLN A 12 -24.09 9.33 6.81
CA GLN A 12 -25.34 9.82 6.21
C GLN A 12 -25.11 10.61 4.91
N GLY A 13 -23.97 11.30 4.80
CA GLY A 13 -23.58 12.04 3.60
C GLY A 13 -23.02 11.16 2.47
N GLN A 14 -22.72 9.89 2.75
CA GLN A 14 -22.26 8.94 1.74
C GLN A 14 -23.43 8.46 0.87
N GLN A 15 -23.47 8.88 -0.39
CA GLN A 15 -24.48 8.45 -1.37
C GLN A 15 -24.42 6.94 -1.70
N LYS A 16 -23.29 6.28 -1.43
CA LYS A 16 -23.09 4.84 -1.62
C LYS A 16 -23.10 4.17 -0.24
N GLN A 17 -23.85 3.06 -0.09
CA GLN A 17 -23.81 2.24 1.13
C GLN A 17 -22.43 1.59 1.30
N LEU A 18 -21.46 2.33 1.86
CA LEU A 18 -20.16 1.78 2.18
C LEU A 18 -20.21 1.03 3.51
N PRO A 19 -19.53 -0.11 3.64
CA PRO A 19 -19.32 -0.75 4.93
C PRO A 19 -18.67 0.23 5.88
N VAL A 20 -19.11 0.25 7.14
CA VAL A 20 -18.54 1.12 8.17
C VAL A 20 -18.59 0.38 9.49
N VAL A 21 -17.71 0.75 10.42
CA VAL A 21 -17.75 0.22 11.79
C VAL A 21 -19.05 0.67 12.46
N ASP A 22 -19.89 -0.28 12.89
CA ASP A 22 -21.18 0.01 13.51
C ASP A 22 -21.00 0.25 15.01
N PHE A 23 -20.68 1.51 15.33
CA PHE A 23 -20.57 1.96 16.71
C PHE A 23 -21.81 1.71 17.54
N LYS A 24 -23.02 1.77 16.96
CA LYS A 24 -24.25 1.59 17.74
C LYS A 24 -24.34 0.14 18.18
N LYS A 25 -24.14 -0.80 17.26
CA LYS A 25 -24.11 -2.24 17.55
C LYS A 25 -22.99 -2.61 18.51
N LEU A 26 -21.74 -2.19 18.26
CA LEU A 26 -20.61 -2.51 19.13
C LEU A 26 -20.79 -1.93 20.54
N LYS A 27 -21.30 -0.70 20.68
CA LYS A 27 -21.61 -0.13 21.99
C LYS A 27 -22.73 -0.89 22.72
N LYS A 28 -23.72 -1.43 22.01
CA LYS A 28 -24.76 -2.28 22.63
C LYS A 28 -24.15 -3.57 23.19
N ILE A 29 -23.23 -4.20 22.47
CA ILE A 29 -22.50 -5.40 22.94
C ILE A 29 -21.73 -5.08 24.23
N LEU A 30 -20.99 -3.97 24.24
CA LEU A 30 -20.25 -3.52 25.44
C LEU A 30 -21.17 -3.24 26.64
N LYS A 31 -22.35 -2.64 26.39
CA LYS A 31 -23.34 -2.37 27.45
C LYS A 31 -23.94 -3.66 28.00
N ARG A 32 -24.24 -4.65 27.16
CA ARG A 32 -24.72 -5.97 27.59
C ARG A 32 -23.69 -6.64 28.48
N CYS A 33 -22.44 -6.69 28.02
CA CYS A 33 -21.34 -7.22 28.81
C CYS A 33 -21.27 -6.59 30.21
N ARG A 34 -21.41 -5.26 30.32
CA ARG A 34 -21.41 -4.57 31.61
C ARG A 34 -22.58 -4.99 32.51
N LYS A 35 -23.79 -5.05 31.96
CA LYS A 35 -25.01 -5.40 32.70
C LYS A 35 -24.98 -6.82 33.25
N ASP A 36 -24.46 -7.77 32.46
CA ASP A 36 -24.37 -9.18 32.86
C ASP A 36 -23.47 -9.34 34.10
N PHE A 37 -22.45 -8.48 34.28
CA PHE A 37 -21.62 -8.48 35.50
C PHE A 37 -22.27 -7.72 36.67
N GLU A 38 -22.96 -6.61 36.39
CA GLU A 38 -23.67 -5.84 37.42
C GLU A 38 -24.83 -6.65 38.06
N SER A 39 -25.40 -7.64 37.37
CA SER A 39 -26.45 -8.52 37.91
C SER A 39 -25.94 -9.70 38.75
N HIS A 40 -24.62 -9.91 38.83
CA HIS A 40 -24.03 -11.13 39.43
C HIS A 40 -23.07 -10.87 40.61
N GLN A 41 -23.03 -9.68 41.22
CA GLN A 41 -22.17 -9.43 42.40
C GLN A 41 -22.93 -8.93 43.63
N ASP A 42 -22.99 -9.80 44.64
CA ASP A 42 -22.68 -9.44 46.02
C ASP A 42 -21.15 -9.35 46.15
N HIS A 43 -20.65 -8.19 46.59
CA HIS A 43 -19.33 -7.96 47.19
C HIS A 43 -18.09 -8.63 46.54
N ASP A 44 -17.58 -8.09 45.43
CA ASP A 44 -16.23 -7.49 45.39
C ASP A 44 -15.98 -6.93 43.97
N GLY A 45 -15.89 -5.61 43.85
CA GLY A 45 -15.78 -4.98 42.55
C GLY A 45 -14.42 -5.20 41.91
N GLN A 46 -14.32 -6.01 40.85
CA GLN A 46 -13.34 -5.76 39.78
C GLN A 46 -13.50 -6.63 38.52
N SER A 47 -13.84 -5.92 37.44
CA SER A 47 -13.47 -6.20 36.04
C SER A 47 -14.03 -7.45 35.34
N CYS A 48 -14.11 -7.34 34.03
CA CYS A 48 -14.50 -8.42 33.12
C CYS A 48 -13.40 -9.50 33.12
N PRO A 49 -13.73 -10.79 33.27
CA PRO A 49 -12.75 -11.86 33.30
C PRO A 49 -11.96 -11.93 31.98
N HIS A 50 -10.73 -12.44 32.06
CA HIS A 50 -9.84 -12.58 30.90
C HIS A 50 -10.38 -13.50 29.79
N GLN A 51 -11.48 -14.22 30.03
CA GLN A 51 -12.21 -15.06 29.07
C GLN A 51 -13.71 -14.73 29.14
N CYS A 52 -14.10 -13.56 28.66
CA CYS A 52 -15.49 -13.13 28.71
C CYS A 52 -16.24 -13.61 27.47
N PRO A 53 -17.27 -14.47 27.59
CA PRO A 53 -17.98 -15.01 26.44
C PRO A 53 -18.65 -13.92 25.60
N VAL A 54 -19.03 -12.79 26.20
CA VAL A 54 -19.58 -11.65 25.45
C VAL A 54 -18.48 -10.91 24.69
N CYS A 55 -17.32 -10.65 25.30
CA CYS A 55 -16.22 -9.96 24.63
C CYS A 55 -15.57 -10.85 23.55
N ASP A 56 -15.18 -12.07 23.93
CA ASP A 56 -14.43 -13.00 23.09
C ASP A 56 -15.35 -13.70 22.08
N GLY A 57 -16.57 -14.02 22.47
CA GLY A 57 -17.55 -14.68 21.59
C GLY A 57 -18.34 -13.72 20.71
N THR A 58 -18.49 -12.43 21.06
CA THR A 58 -19.34 -11.52 20.28
C THR A 58 -18.69 -10.19 19.88
N PHE A 59 -17.97 -9.50 20.76
CA PHE A 59 -17.41 -8.18 20.46
C PHE A 59 -16.28 -8.24 19.43
N PHE A 60 -15.19 -8.96 19.73
CA PHE A 60 -14.04 -9.03 18.83
C PHE A 60 -14.38 -9.70 17.49
N PRO A 61 -15.15 -10.82 17.44
CA PRO A 61 -15.59 -11.38 16.16
C PRO A 61 -16.44 -10.42 15.33
N SER A 62 -17.35 -9.67 15.96
CA SER A 62 -18.13 -8.62 15.27
C SER A 62 -17.23 -7.53 14.71
N LEU A 63 -16.23 -7.09 15.48
CA LEU A 63 -15.29 -6.06 15.07
C LEU A 63 -14.40 -6.54 13.91
N VAL A 64 -13.88 -7.78 13.96
CA VAL A 64 -13.11 -8.38 12.86
C VAL A 64 -13.93 -8.42 11.58
N LYS A 65 -15.21 -8.83 11.66
CA LYS A 65 -16.11 -8.86 10.51
C LYS A 65 -16.31 -7.47 9.89
N GLU A 66 -16.56 -6.47 10.73
CA GLU A 66 -16.75 -5.08 10.29
C GLU A 66 -15.46 -4.48 9.70
N MET A 67 -14.31 -4.70 10.33
CA MET A 67 -13.00 -4.26 9.82
C MET A 67 -12.66 -4.90 8.49
N SER A 68 -12.90 -6.21 8.34
CA SER A 68 -12.64 -6.94 7.09
C SER A 68 -13.51 -6.42 5.94
N ALA A 69 -14.79 -6.11 6.20
CA ALA A 69 -15.67 -5.52 5.20
C ALA A 69 -15.22 -4.12 4.77
N VAL A 70 -14.76 -3.30 5.72
CA VAL A 70 -14.21 -1.96 5.45
C VAL A 70 -12.95 -2.04 4.60
N VAL A 71 -11.98 -2.87 4.99
CA VAL A 71 -10.73 -3.04 4.25
C VAL A 71 -10.98 -3.63 2.86
N GLY A 72 -11.83 -4.66 2.74
CA GLY A 72 -12.17 -5.25 1.45
C GLY A 72 -12.84 -4.26 0.50
N CYS A 73 -13.77 -3.43 1.00
CA CYS A 73 -14.40 -2.37 0.20
C CYS A 73 -13.38 -1.30 -0.23
N PHE A 74 -12.55 -0.84 0.71
CA PHE A 74 -11.49 0.13 0.43
C PHE A 74 -10.53 -0.36 -0.65
N ASN A 75 -9.96 -1.55 -0.48
CA ASN A 75 -9.01 -2.15 -1.42
C ASN A 75 -9.60 -2.27 -2.82
N LYS A 76 -10.83 -2.81 -2.94
CA LYS A 76 -11.51 -2.96 -4.23
C LYS A 76 -11.72 -1.62 -4.95
N ARG A 77 -12.09 -0.58 -4.21
CA ARG A 77 -12.33 0.75 -4.80
C ARG A 77 -11.02 1.47 -5.14
N ALA A 78 -10.02 1.38 -4.29
CA ALA A 78 -8.69 1.94 -4.53
C ALA A 78 -8.05 1.29 -5.77
N GLN A 79 -8.11 -0.03 -5.88
CA GLN A 79 -7.69 -0.76 -7.07
C GLN A 79 -8.38 -0.25 -8.33
N LYS A 80 -9.71 -0.21 -8.33
CA LYS A 80 -10.47 0.25 -9.50
C LYS A 80 -10.12 1.70 -9.89
N LEU A 81 -9.91 2.58 -8.91
CA LEU A 81 -9.49 3.95 -9.15
C LEU A 81 -8.12 4.00 -9.84
N LEU A 82 -7.15 3.24 -9.34
CA LEU A 82 -5.78 3.21 -9.84
C LEU A 82 -5.69 2.54 -11.21
N GLU A 83 -6.44 1.48 -11.47
CA GLU A 83 -6.52 0.83 -12.79
C GLU A 83 -7.06 1.77 -13.88
N LEU A 84 -7.97 2.68 -13.52
CA LEU A 84 -8.45 3.72 -14.44
C LEU A 84 -7.37 4.78 -14.71
N HIS A 85 -6.48 5.03 -13.76
CA HIS A 85 -5.39 5.99 -13.88
C HIS A 85 -4.16 5.45 -14.61
N LEU A 86 -3.82 4.18 -14.36
CA LEU A 86 -2.66 3.46 -14.88
C LEU A 86 -3.06 2.38 -15.88
N PRO A 87 -3.62 2.71 -17.06
CA PRO A 87 -3.99 1.68 -18.00
C PRO A 87 -2.72 0.94 -18.49
N PRO A 88 -2.71 -0.40 -18.50
CA PRO A 88 -1.54 -1.19 -18.86
C PRO A 88 -1.17 -1.04 -20.35
N GLY A 89 0.13 -1.05 -20.64
CA GLY A 89 0.66 -1.23 -22.00
C GLY A 89 0.11 -0.26 -23.06
N PHE A 90 -0.09 -0.76 -24.29
CA PHE A 90 -0.49 -0.03 -25.51
C PHE A 90 -1.67 0.97 -25.34
N ARG A 91 -2.45 0.91 -24.26
CA ARG A 91 -3.41 1.97 -23.90
C ARG A 91 -2.76 3.31 -23.57
N LYS A 92 -1.52 3.37 -23.07
CA LYS A 92 -0.78 4.64 -22.84
C LYS A 92 -0.67 5.49 -24.11
N TYR A 93 -0.52 4.85 -25.28
CA TYR A 93 -0.51 5.51 -26.58
C TYR A 93 -1.90 6.10 -26.95
N PHE A 94 -2.97 5.38 -26.64
CA PHE A 94 -4.34 5.86 -26.84
C PHE A 94 -4.73 6.99 -25.88
N THR A 95 -4.22 6.96 -24.64
CA THR A 95 -4.44 8.02 -23.64
C THR A 95 -3.74 9.33 -24.04
N TRP A 96 -2.53 9.23 -24.63
CA TRP A 96 -1.83 10.37 -25.23
C TRP A 96 -2.66 11.04 -26.34
N LEU A 97 -3.35 10.26 -27.19
CA LEU A 97 -4.25 10.78 -28.22
C LEU A 97 -5.54 11.41 -27.65
N LYS A 98 -6.03 10.91 -26.50
CA LYS A 98 -7.25 11.37 -25.81
C LYS A 98 -7.04 12.52 -24.81
N GLY A 99 -5.85 13.13 -24.75
CA GLY A 99 -5.48 14.14 -23.76
C GLY A 99 -6.41 15.37 -23.64
N ARG A 100 -7.29 15.65 -24.62
CA ARG A 100 -8.30 16.72 -24.54
C ARG A 100 -9.65 16.30 -23.94
N LEU A 101 -10.00 15.01 -23.91
CA LEU A 101 -11.29 14.54 -23.35
C LEU A 101 -11.21 14.14 -21.87
N LEU A 102 -10.02 13.82 -21.36
CA LEU A 102 -9.79 13.32 -20.00
C LEU A 102 -9.80 14.39 -18.90
N GLN A 103 -9.79 15.68 -19.25
CA GLN A 103 -9.71 16.77 -18.26
C GLN A 103 -10.93 16.82 -17.31
N LYS A 104 -12.12 16.41 -17.77
CA LYS A 104 -13.33 16.30 -16.94
C LYS A 104 -13.33 15.06 -16.02
N ASP A 105 -12.64 13.99 -16.40
CA ASP A 105 -12.59 12.72 -15.66
C ASP A 105 -11.54 12.76 -14.53
N HIS A 106 -10.44 13.50 -14.74
CA HIS A 106 -9.38 13.66 -13.74
C HIS A 106 -9.84 14.34 -12.43
N VAL A 107 -10.76 15.30 -12.50
CA VAL A 107 -11.29 15.95 -11.29
C VAL A 107 -12.10 14.95 -10.46
N GLY A 108 -12.88 14.10 -11.13
CA GLY A 108 -13.65 13.02 -10.49
C GLY A 108 -12.74 11.98 -9.82
N LEU A 109 -11.69 11.52 -10.52
CA LEU A 109 -10.72 10.57 -9.97
C LEU A 109 -9.96 11.12 -8.75
N ILE A 110 -9.57 12.39 -8.80
CA ILE A 110 -8.91 13.05 -7.67
C ILE A 110 -9.85 13.14 -6.47
N GLN A 111 -11.10 13.52 -6.71
CA GLN A 111 -12.09 13.62 -5.63
C GLN A 111 -12.39 12.23 -5.05
N GLU A 112 -12.55 11.21 -5.87
CA GLU A 112 -12.77 9.84 -5.40
C GLU A 112 -11.56 9.31 -4.59
N GLY A 113 -10.32 9.62 -5.01
CA GLY A 113 -9.13 9.33 -4.23
C GLY A 113 -9.15 10.00 -2.84
N LYS A 114 -9.49 11.29 -2.78
CA LYS A 114 -9.65 12.02 -1.50
C LYS A 114 -10.75 11.42 -0.62
N ASP A 115 -11.86 11.01 -1.22
CA ASP A 115 -12.98 10.40 -0.50
C ASP A 115 -12.59 9.03 0.08
N LEU A 116 -11.78 8.25 -0.64
CA LEU A 116 -11.25 6.96 -0.17
C LEU A 116 -10.27 7.12 1.00
N VAL A 117 -9.39 8.10 0.97
CA VAL A 117 -8.49 8.36 2.10
C VAL A 117 -9.27 8.86 3.32
N THR A 118 -10.27 9.72 3.10
CA THR A 118 -11.17 10.17 4.16
C THR A 118 -11.92 8.97 4.77
N TYR A 119 -12.39 8.05 3.94
CA TYR A 119 -13.02 6.80 4.36
C TYR A 119 -12.09 5.93 5.21
N ALA A 120 -10.85 5.72 4.78
CA ALA A 120 -9.85 4.98 5.54
C ALA A 120 -9.58 5.61 6.90
N THR A 121 -9.38 6.93 6.92
CA THR A 121 -9.07 7.71 8.12
C THR A 121 -10.19 7.62 9.15
N ILE A 122 -11.42 7.91 8.72
CA ILE A 122 -12.58 7.95 9.62
C ILE A 122 -12.85 6.56 10.22
N ASN A 123 -12.71 5.48 9.43
CA ASN A 123 -12.84 4.11 9.92
C ASN A 123 -11.67 3.71 10.85
N ALA A 124 -10.44 4.11 10.57
CA ALA A 124 -9.31 3.84 11.46
C ALA A 124 -9.48 4.53 12.82
N ILE A 125 -9.91 5.79 12.81
CA ILE A 125 -10.26 6.52 14.03
C ILE A 125 -11.42 5.81 14.76
N ALA A 126 -12.40 5.30 14.02
CA ALA A 126 -13.53 4.59 14.59
C ALA A 126 -13.08 3.35 15.38
N VAL A 127 -12.29 2.48 14.76
CA VAL A 127 -11.68 1.29 15.39
C VAL A 127 -10.88 1.69 16.62
N ARG A 128 -10.00 2.69 16.51
CA ARG A 128 -9.19 3.17 17.65
C ARG A 128 -10.07 3.63 18.82
N LYS A 129 -11.13 4.40 18.55
CA LYS A 129 -12.03 4.92 19.61
C LYS A 129 -12.89 3.82 20.23
N ILE A 130 -13.34 2.81 19.48
CA ILE A 130 -14.12 1.71 20.07
C ILE A 130 -13.23 0.77 20.91
N LEU A 131 -12.00 0.51 20.49
CA LEU A 131 -11.02 -0.27 21.28
C LEU A 131 -10.62 0.47 22.56
N LYS A 132 -10.36 1.77 22.50
CA LYS A 132 -10.15 2.58 23.73
C LYS A 132 -11.37 2.56 24.65
N LYS A 133 -12.58 2.53 24.10
CA LYS A 133 -13.81 2.42 24.89
C LYS A 133 -13.93 1.05 25.56
N TYR A 134 -13.56 -0.01 24.86
CA TYR A 134 -13.46 -1.36 25.40
C TYR A 134 -12.53 -1.37 26.61
N ASP A 135 -11.27 -0.94 26.43
CA ASP A 135 -10.26 -0.94 27.50
C ASP A 135 -10.71 -0.13 28.71
N LYS A 136 -11.37 1.02 28.47
CA LYS A 136 -11.93 1.86 29.54
C LYS A 136 -13.09 1.20 30.30
N ILE A 137 -13.95 0.42 29.65
CA ILE A 137 -15.07 -0.27 30.31
C ILE A 137 -14.57 -1.47 31.11
N HIS A 138 -13.60 -2.19 30.57
CA HIS A 138 -13.12 -3.44 31.13
C HIS A 138 -11.89 -3.29 32.03
N TYR A 139 -11.37 -2.07 32.20
CA TYR A 139 -10.10 -1.80 32.90
C TYR A 139 -8.97 -2.72 32.43
N SER A 140 -8.88 -2.92 31.10
CA SER A 140 -8.00 -3.91 30.48
C SER A 140 -7.12 -3.32 29.38
N LYS A 141 -6.19 -4.13 28.87
CA LYS A 141 -5.34 -3.81 27.70
C LYS A 141 -5.67 -4.70 26.49
N GLN A 142 -6.77 -5.44 26.53
CA GLN A 142 -7.10 -6.41 25.47
C GLN A 142 -7.52 -5.72 24.16
N GLY A 143 -8.16 -4.55 24.22
CA GLY A 143 -8.46 -3.75 23.04
C GLY A 143 -7.18 -3.27 22.34
N GLN A 144 -6.18 -2.85 23.11
CA GLN A 144 -4.85 -2.54 22.59
C GLN A 144 -4.13 -3.77 22.03
N ALA A 145 -4.16 -4.91 22.72
CA ALA A 145 -3.59 -6.17 22.22
C ALA A 145 -4.26 -6.63 20.91
N PHE A 146 -5.58 -6.48 20.82
CA PHE A 146 -6.33 -6.72 19.60
C PHE A 146 -5.87 -5.81 18.46
N LYS A 147 -5.54 -4.53 18.73
CA LYS A 147 -5.01 -3.63 17.70
C LYS A 147 -3.72 -4.19 17.08
N SER A 148 -2.78 -4.66 17.90
CA SER A 148 -1.55 -5.30 17.42
C SER A 148 -1.85 -6.59 16.66
N LYS A 149 -2.83 -7.39 17.12
CA LYS A 149 -3.26 -8.59 16.40
C LYS A 149 -3.89 -8.26 15.04
N ALA A 150 -4.71 -7.22 14.95
CA ALA A 150 -5.34 -6.77 13.72
C ALA A 150 -4.32 -6.41 12.62
N GLN A 151 -3.15 -5.90 12.99
CA GLN A 151 -2.02 -5.64 12.09
C GLN A 151 -1.50 -6.94 11.46
N SER A 152 -1.24 -7.95 12.29
CA SER A 152 -0.80 -9.28 11.82
C SER A 152 -1.86 -10.02 10.97
N MET A 153 -3.13 -9.64 11.13
CA MET A 153 -4.26 -10.15 10.35
C MET A 153 -4.52 -9.36 9.06
N HIS A 154 -3.83 -8.23 8.84
CA HIS A 154 -4.04 -7.32 7.69
C HIS A 154 -5.46 -6.77 7.56
N ILE A 155 -6.13 -6.56 8.69
CA ILE A 155 -7.47 -5.96 8.75
C ILE A 155 -7.45 -4.52 9.27
N GLU A 156 -6.26 -3.95 9.54
CA GLU A 156 -6.10 -2.52 9.80
C GLU A 156 -5.95 -1.75 8.47
N ILE A 157 -6.94 -0.90 8.14
CA ILE A 157 -7.00 -0.17 6.87
C ILE A 157 -5.81 0.75 6.61
N LEU A 158 -5.19 1.28 7.67
CA LEU A 158 -4.01 2.15 7.54
C LEU A 158 -2.75 1.40 7.11
N GLN A 159 -2.75 0.07 7.20
CA GLN A 159 -1.67 -0.79 6.70
C GLN A 159 -1.97 -1.38 5.33
N SER A 160 -3.08 -0.97 4.69
CA SER A 160 -3.39 -1.45 3.35
C SER A 160 -2.36 -0.91 2.35
N PRO A 161 -1.74 -1.76 1.51
CA PRO A 161 -0.82 -1.29 0.47
C PRO A 161 -1.51 -0.39 -0.56
N TRP A 162 -2.81 -0.51 -0.72
CA TRP A 162 -3.61 0.39 -1.55
C TRP A 162 -3.67 1.82 -1.00
N LEU A 163 -3.55 2.01 0.32
CA LEU A 163 -3.47 3.35 0.90
C LEU A 163 -2.13 4.00 0.54
N CYS A 164 -1.04 3.24 0.55
CA CYS A 164 0.28 3.70 0.11
C CYS A 164 0.23 4.16 -1.36
N GLU A 165 -0.38 3.38 -2.24
CA GLU A 165 -0.56 3.76 -3.65
C GLU A 165 -1.43 5.01 -3.81
N LEU A 166 -2.55 5.14 -3.08
CA LEU A 166 -3.39 6.34 -3.14
C LEU A 166 -2.66 7.60 -2.66
N MET A 167 -1.78 7.47 -1.66
CA MET A 167 -0.93 8.56 -1.20
C MET A 167 0.08 8.96 -2.28
N ALA A 168 0.76 8.00 -2.89
CA ALA A 168 1.70 8.25 -3.98
C ALA A 168 1.01 8.87 -5.20
N PHE A 169 -0.14 8.34 -5.60
CA PHE A 169 -1.02 8.87 -6.64
C PHE A 169 -1.33 10.35 -6.44
N HIS A 170 -1.74 10.72 -5.22
CA HIS A 170 -2.10 12.09 -4.91
C HIS A 170 -0.90 13.05 -4.96
N ILE A 171 0.28 12.61 -4.50
CA ILE A 171 1.51 13.40 -4.61
C ILE A 171 1.89 13.57 -6.08
N ASN A 172 1.90 12.48 -6.85
CA ASN A 172 2.19 12.48 -8.28
C ASN A 172 1.27 13.43 -9.06
N LEU A 173 0.00 13.51 -8.69
CA LEU A 173 -0.98 14.41 -9.29
C LEU A 173 -0.79 15.87 -8.87
N LYS A 174 -0.52 16.15 -7.59
CA LYS A 174 -0.25 17.51 -7.10
C LYS A 174 0.89 18.16 -7.87
N GLU A 175 1.99 17.43 -8.09
CA GLU A 175 3.16 17.92 -8.82
C GLU A 175 2.87 18.23 -10.30
N THR A 176 1.89 17.56 -10.90
CA THR A 176 1.46 17.87 -12.28
C THR A 176 0.58 19.12 -12.40
N LYS A 177 0.06 19.66 -11.28
CA LYS A 177 -0.97 20.71 -11.23
C LYS A 177 -0.48 22.08 -10.75
N VAL A 178 0.83 22.38 -10.79
CA VAL A 178 1.44 23.65 -10.31
C VAL A 178 0.98 24.93 -11.08
N ARG A 179 -0.24 24.98 -11.64
CA ARG A 179 -0.86 26.21 -12.18
C ARG A 179 -2.31 26.49 -11.79
N SER A 180 -2.95 25.79 -10.84
CA SER A 180 -4.29 26.19 -10.40
C SER A 180 -4.46 26.21 -8.88
N ASN A 181 -4.53 27.42 -8.31
CA ASN A 181 -4.99 27.69 -6.95
C ASN A 181 -6.43 27.21 -6.77
N MET A 182 -6.63 26.19 -5.95
CA MET A 182 -7.95 25.80 -5.42
C MET A 182 -7.82 25.34 -3.96
N ALA A 183 -8.87 25.65 -3.20
CA ALA A 183 -9.01 25.64 -1.74
C ALA A 183 -8.42 24.42 -0.97
N PRO A 184 -8.05 24.61 0.31
CA PRO A 184 -7.29 23.61 1.07
C PRO A 184 -8.15 22.38 1.37
N ALA A 185 -7.62 21.21 1.07
CA ALA A 185 -8.31 19.93 1.21
C ALA A 185 -7.72 19.12 2.37
N LEU A 186 -8.51 18.23 2.98
CA LEU A 186 -8.16 17.35 4.10
C LEU A 186 -6.96 16.39 3.86
N PHE A 187 -6.30 16.51 2.71
CA PHE A 187 -5.18 15.72 2.22
C PHE A 187 -4.05 16.63 1.70
N GLU A 188 -3.86 17.78 2.35
CA GLU A 188 -2.77 18.74 2.07
C GLU A 188 -1.40 18.16 2.46
N GLY A 189 -1.34 17.36 3.54
CA GLY A 189 -0.11 17.00 4.24
C GLY A 189 0.56 15.67 3.88
N CYS A 190 0.25 15.05 2.75
CA CYS A 190 1.05 13.92 2.28
C CYS A 190 2.35 14.42 1.63
N SER A 191 3.48 13.92 2.09
CA SER A 191 4.80 14.29 1.59
C SER A 191 5.72 13.06 1.58
N LEU A 192 6.67 13.09 0.66
CA LEU A 192 7.83 12.21 0.68
C LEU A 192 8.97 12.97 1.34
N THR A 193 9.45 12.50 2.48
CA THR A 193 10.60 13.08 3.19
C THR A 193 11.78 12.11 3.16
N PHE A 194 12.97 12.68 3.29
CA PHE A 194 14.24 11.96 3.36
C PHE A 194 14.96 12.47 4.60
N ASP A 195 14.62 11.92 5.76
CA ASP A 195 15.31 12.23 6.99
C ASP A 195 16.43 11.19 7.17
N ASP A 196 17.66 11.64 7.43
CA ASP A 196 18.84 10.78 7.70
C ASP A 196 19.00 9.59 6.72
N ASP A 197 19.00 9.85 5.42
CA ASP A 197 19.10 8.85 4.32
C ASP A 197 17.96 7.82 4.21
N ARG A 198 16.88 7.98 4.97
CA ARG A 198 15.73 7.04 4.94
C ARG A 198 14.51 7.68 4.26
N PRO A 199 14.13 7.21 3.06
CA PRO A 199 12.91 7.68 2.42
C PRO A 199 11.69 7.25 3.23
N SER A 200 10.83 8.20 3.54
CA SER A 200 9.58 7.93 4.23
C SER A 200 8.42 8.63 3.54
N LEU A 201 7.34 7.90 3.35
CA LEU A 201 6.09 8.45 2.85
C LEU A 201 5.21 8.75 4.05
N SER A 202 5.05 10.05 4.34
CA SER A 202 4.29 10.50 5.50
C SER A 202 3.00 11.18 5.06
N CYS A 203 1.97 11.08 5.89
CA CYS A 203 0.76 11.86 5.71
C CYS A 203 0.05 12.16 7.02
N GLU A 204 -0.31 13.43 7.17
CA GLU A 204 -1.13 13.91 8.28
C GLU A 204 -2.61 13.72 7.96
N LEU A 205 -3.26 12.85 8.72
CA LEU A 205 -4.68 12.55 8.64
C LEU A 205 -5.44 13.25 9.78
N LEU A 206 -6.78 13.23 9.71
CA LEU A 206 -7.68 13.82 10.71
C LEU A 206 -7.35 13.38 12.16
N ASP A 207 -7.61 14.26 13.14
CA ASP A 207 -7.30 14.07 14.57
C ASP A 207 -5.78 13.85 14.85
N SER A 208 -4.89 14.46 14.05
CA SER A 208 -3.41 14.39 14.20
C SER A 208 -2.83 12.98 14.08
N ILE A 209 -3.46 12.12 13.28
CA ILE A 209 -2.91 10.80 12.96
C ILE A 209 -1.83 10.99 11.90
N LYS A 210 -0.56 10.85 12.27
CA LYS A 210 0.54 10.75 11.32
C LYS A 210 0.66 9.29 10.88
N LEU A 211 0.47 9.06 9.58
CA LEU A 211 0.89 7.82 8.94
C LEU A 211 2.30 8.02 8.43
N ASP A 212 3.17 7.07 8.68
CA ASP A 212 4.56 7.10 8.26
C ASP A 212 4.95 5.70 7.74
N ILE A 213 5.29 5.64 6.45
CA ILE A 213 5.64 4.41 5.76
C ILE A 213 7.12 4.50 5.41
N ASN A 214 7.92 3.65 6.06
CA ASN A 214 9.33 3.50 5.75
C ASN A 214 9.48 2.82 4.38
N LEU A 215 10.21 3.46 3.47
CA LEU A 215 10.45 2.98 2.11
C LEU A 215 11.84 2.38 1.93
N THR A 216 12.49 1.95 3.02
CA THR A 216 13.73 1.17 3.00
C THR A 216 13.40 -0.32 2.88
N CYS A 217 13.98 -0.99 1.90
CA CYS A 217 13.88 -2.43 1.76
C CYS A 217 14.75 -3.10 2.83
N SER A 218 14.16 -3.98 3.64
CA SER A 218 14.90 -4.63 4.74
C SER A 218 15.88 -5.73 4.28
N ILE A 219 15.96 -6.02 2.98
CA ILE A 219 16.88 -7.01 2.41
C ILE A 219 18.15 -6.30 1.93
N CYS A 220 18.02 -5.30 1.06
CA CYS A 220 19.16 -4.54 0.56
C CYS A 220 19.52 -3.31 1.40
N LEU A 221 18.71 -2.99 2.42
CA LEU A 221 18.88 -1.86 3.34
C LEU A 221 18.88 -0.47 2.68
N ASP A 222 18.45 -0.41 1.42
CA ASP A 222 18.34 0.80 0.61
C ASP A 222 16.88 1.20 0.38
N THR A 223 16.67 2.40 -0.15
CA THR A 223 15.40 2.81 -0.79
C THR A 223 14.87 1.72 -1.72
N VAL A 224 13.59 1.37 -1.56
CA VAL A 224 12.90 0.38 -2.38
C VAL A 224 12.96 0.78 -3.86
N PHE A 225 13.34 -0.16 -4.72
CA PHE A 225 13.31 -0.03 -6.17
C PHE A 225 12.35 -1.05 -6.76
N ASP A 226 11.49 -0.59 -7.68
CA ASP A 226 10.36 -1.40 -8.17
C ASP A 226 9.58 -2.03 -6.99
N PRO A 227 8.98 -1.18 -6.13
CA PRO A 227 8.44 -1.61 -4.85
C PRO A 227 7.28 -2.59 -5.02
N VAL A 228 7.35 -3.70 -4.30
CA VAL A 228 6.27 -4.67 -4.16
C VAL A 228 5.85 -4.81 -2.71
N SER A 229 4.55 -4.82 -2.47
CA SER A 229 3.98 -5.18 -1.16
C SER A 229 3.53 -6.63 -1.19
N LEU A 230 4.04 -7.43 -0.26
CA LEU A 230 3.54 -8.79 -0.05
C LEU A 230 2.12 -8.76 0.54
N THR A 231 1.39 -9.87 0.51
CA THR A 231 0.04 -9.91 1.12
C THR A 231 0.05 -9.67 2.63
N CYS A 232 1.25 -9.75 3.24
CA CYS A 232 1.46 -9.35 4.63
C CYS A 232 1.70 -7.85 4.87
N GLY A 233 1.61 -7.01 3.83
CA GLY A 233 1.79 -5.56 3.90
C GLY A 233 3.24 -5.08 3.88
N HIS A 234 4.22 -5.96 4.08
CA HIS A 234 5.64 -5.59 4.01
C HIS A 234 6.08 -5.28 2.58
N ILE A 235 6.85 -4.19 2.44
CA ILE A 235 7.32 -3.67 1.15
C ILE A 235 8.79 -4.00 0.94
N PHE A 236 9.13 -4.49 -0.25
CA PHE A 236 10.50 -4.81 -0.67
C PHE A 236 10.74 -4.34 -2.10
N CYS A 237 12.00 -4.32 -2.54
CA CYS A 237 12.30 -4.26 -3.97
C CYS A 237 11.81 -5.55 -4.65
N TYR A 238 11.29 -5.48 -5.88
CA TYR A 238 10.84 -6.66 -6.62
C TYR A 238 11.91 -7.76 -6.68
N MET A 239 13.14 -7.42 -7.06
CA MET A 239 14.25 -8.37 -7.10
C MET A 239 14.56 -9.01 -5.74
N CYS A 240 14.47 -8.23 -4.67
CA CYS A 240 14.73 -8.73 -3.32
C CYS A 240 13.62 -9.68 -2.86
N ALA A 241 12.37 -9.38 -3.20
CA ALA A 241 11.25 -10.28 -2.96
C ALA A 241 11.39 -11.58 -3.76
N CYS A 242 11.79 -11.53 -5.04
CA CYS A 242 11.99 -12.72 -5.86
C CYS A 242 13.10 -13.62 -5.31
N SER A 243 14.23 -13.02 -4.93
CA SER A 243 15.32 -13.74 -4.28
C SER A 243 14.89 -14.38 -2.95
N ALA A 244 14.12 -13.66 -2.12
CA ALA A 244 13.61 -14.20 -0.86
C ALA A 244 12.56 -15.30 -1.05
N ALA A 245 11.86 -15.32 -2.19
CA ALA A 245 10.90 -16.34 -2.57
C ALA A 245 11.52 -17.51 -3.35
N SER A 246 12.85 -17.49 -3.57
CA SER A 246 13.55 -18.49 -4.38
C SER A 246 13.00 -18.63 -5.81
N VAL A 247 12.55 -17.53 -6.40
CA VAL A 247 12.05 -17.49 -7.80
C VAL A 247 12.87 -16.55 -8.65
N THR A 248 12.91 -16.81 -9.96
CA THR A 248 13.51 -15.86 -10.90
C THR A 248 12.58 -14.66 -11.13
N ILE A 249 13.15 -13.56 -11.61
CA ILE A 249 12.40 -12.35 -12.00
C ILE A 249 11.39 -12.68 -13.12
N VAL A 250 11.74 -13.64 -13.98
CA VAL A 250 10.95 -14.07 -15.13
C VAL A 250 9.73 -14.89 -14.68
N ASP A 251 9.91 -15.82 -13.75
CA ASP A 251 8.81 -16.61 -13.18
C ASP A 251 7.88 -15.73 -12.33
N GLY A 252 8.49 -14.76 -11.63
CA GLY A 252 7.80 -13.79 -10.79
C GLY A 252 7.27 -14.37 -9.48
N LEU A 253 6.80 -13.48 -8.61
CA LEU A 253 6.41 -13.83 -7.22
C LEU A 253 5.22 -14.79 -7.13
N LYS A 254 4.44 -14.93 -8.21
CA LYS A 254 3.32 -15.88 -8.27
C LYS A 254 3.78 -17.34 -8.34
N ALA A 255 4.99 -17.59 -8.81
CA ALA A 255 5.58 -18.92 -8.86
C ALA A 255 6.16 -19.38 -7.52
N ALA A 256 6.17 -18.52 -6.50
CA ALA A 256 6.75 -18.83 -5.20
C ALA A 256 5.99 -19.99 -4.52
N GLU A 257 6.74 -20.90 -3.91
CA GLU A 257 6.12 -21.99 -3.16
C GLU A 257 5.36 -21.45 -1.92
N PRO A 258 4.20 -22.02 -1.55
CA PRO A 258 3.43 -21.56 -0.39
C PRO A 258 4.18 -21.62 0.94
N LYS A 259 5.23 -22.45 1.04
CA LYS A 259 6.09 -22.58 2.22
C LYS A 259 7.01 -21.37 2.44
N GLU A 260 7.27 -20.59 1.40
CA GLU A 260 8.16 -19.43 1.45
C GLU A 260 7.58 -18.33 2.34
N LYS A 261 8.45 -17.71 3.13
CA LYS A 261 8.05 -16.83 4.23
C LYS A 261 8.53 -15.40 4.02
N CYS A 262 7.71 -14.45 4.43
CA CYS A 262 8.12 -13.05 4.51
C CYS A 262 9.42 -12.90 5.33
N PRO A 263 10.45 -12.21 4.84
CA PRO A 263 11.70 -11.98 5.59
C PRO A 263 11.51 -11.19 6.90
N LEU A 264 10.47 -10.35 6.98
CA LEU A 264 10.20 -9.50 8.13
C LEU A 264 9.30 -10.18 9.17
N CYS A 265 8.15 -10.71 8.76
CA CYS A 265 7.16 -11.29 9.69
C CYS A 265 7.11 -12.82 9.72
N ARG A 266 7.89 -13.49 8.87
CA ARG A 266 7.98 -14.96 8.78
C ARG A 266 6.66 -15.67 8.44
N LYS A 267 5.64 -14.93 8.01
CA LYS A 267 4.36 -15.50 7.54
C LYS A 267 4.55 -16.17 6.18
N ALA A 268 4.08 -17.41 6.05
CA ALA A 268 4.13 -18.20 4.83
C ALA A 268 3.00 -17.80 3.85
N GLY A 269 3.15 -18.13 2.57
CA GLY A 269 2.11 -17.93 1.55
C GLY A 269 1.82 -16.46 1.23
N VAL A 270 2.83 -15.59 1.36
CA VAL A 270 2.66 -14.13 1.23
C VAL A 270 2.96 -13.56 -0.16
N TYR A 271 3.49 -14.38 -1.07
CA TYR A 271 4.04 -13.96 -2.36
C TYR A 271 3.04 -14.04 -3.52
N GLU A 272 2.13 -15.02 -3.53
CA GLU A 272 1.17 -15.26 -4.62
C GLU A 272 0.30 -14.04 -4.96
N GLY A 273 -0.09 -13.28 -3.93
CA GLY A 273 -0.90 -12.06 -4.05
C GLY A 273 -0.11 -10.76 -3.92
N ALA A 274 1.20 -10.77 -4.14
CA ALA A 274 2.01 -9.56 -4.05
C ALA A 274 1.53 -8.47 -5.03
N LEU A 275 1.49 -7.23 -4.55
CA LEU A 275 1.04 -6.06 -5.29
C LEU A 275 2.25 -5.20 -5.68
N HIS A 276 2.42 -4.95 -6.98
CA HIS A 276 3.33 -3.89 -7.46
C HIS A 276 2.76 -2.52 -7.13
N LEU A 277 3.59 -1.67 -6.53
CA LEU A 277 3.23 -0.32 -6.10
C LEU A 277 3.68 0.71 -7.15
N GLU A 278 2.88 0.85 -8.21
CA GLU A 278 3.30 1.58 -9.42
C GLU A 278 3.30 3.09 -9.25
N GLU A 279 2.33 3.64 -8.53
CA GLU A 279 2.32 5.07 -8.21
C GLU A 279 3.50 5.42 -7.31
N LEU A 280 3.80 4.54 -6.34
CA LEU A 280 4.98 4.70 -5.51
C LEU A 280 6.27 4.61 -6.34
N ASN A 281 6.36 3.68 -7.28
CA ASN A 281 7.50 3.54 -8.18
C ASN A 281 7.70 4.80 -9.04
N ILE A 282 6.62 5.35 -9.60
CA ILE A 282 6.64 6.60 -10.36
C ILE A 282 7.12 7.76 -9.48
N LEU A 283 6.61 7.86 -8.25
CA LEU A 283 6.97 8.91 -7.31
C LEU A 283 8.46 8.84 -6.95
N LEU A 284 8.96 7.65 -6.62
CA LEU A 284 10.38 7.43 -6.30
C LEU A 284 11.29 7.71 -7.49
N SER A 285 10.92 7.26 -8.69
CA SER A 285 11.70 7.46 -9.91
C SER A 285 11.84 8.94 -10.30
N ARG A 286 10.82 9.75 -10.03
CA ARG A 286 10.87 11.21 -10.27
C ARG A 286 11.83 11.92 -9.32
N ARG A 287 11.87 11.49 -8.06
CA ARG A 287 12.67 12.12 -7.00
C ARG A 287 14.12 11.60 -6.99
N TYR A 288 14.37 10.39 -7.50
CA TYR A 288 15.71 9.77 -7.60
C TYR A 288 15.94 9.09 -8.97
N PRO A 289 16.27 9.86 -10.03
CA PRO A 289 16.56 9.29 -11.34
C PRO A 289 17.91 8.55 -11.43
N PHE A 290 18.91 8.88 -10.60
CA PHE A 290 20.30 8.39 -10.77
C PHE A 290 20.66 7.14 -9.94
N SER A 291 20.11 6.95 -8.73
CA SER A 291 20.49 5.83 -7.84
C SER A 291 19.83 4.48 -8.18
N LEU A 292 18.81 4.50 -9.05
CA LEU A 292 18.06 3.32 -9.47
C LEU A 292 18.69 2.63 -10.69
N HIS A 293 19.31 3.38 -11.60
CA HIS A 293 19.96 2.85 -12.80
C HIS A 293 21.18 2.00 -12.47
N ASP A 294 22.00 2.43 -11.51
CA ASP A 294 23.23 1.72 -11.13
C ASP A 294 22.98 0.37 -10.41
N LYS A 295 21.78 0.17 -9.85
CA LYS A 295 21.41 -1.07 -9.13
C LYS A 295 20.92 -2.19 -10.05
N SER A 296 20.52 -1.85 -11.28
CA SER A 296 20.02 -2.80 -12.28
C SER A 296 21.13 -3.55 -13.04
N LEU A 297 22.33 -2.99 -13.11
CA LEU A 297 23.42 -3.53 -13.94
C LEU A 297 24.27 -4.62 -13.24
N PRO A 298 24.67 -4.49 -11.96
CA PRO A 298 25.56 -5.47 -11.33
C PRO A 298 24.88 -6.79 -10.94
N LYS A 299 23.56 -6.79 -10.70
CA LYS A 299 22.83 -7.99 -10.23
C LYS A 299 22.37 -8.92 -11.35
N LEU A 300 22.24 -8.45 -12.58
CA LEU A 300 21.97 -9.30 -13.75
C LEU A 300 23.20 -10.11 -14.18
N LEU A 301 24.41 -9.57 -13.96
CA LEU A 301 25.67 -10.26 -14.22
C LEU A 301 26.04 -11.29 -13.13
N GLY A 302 25.62 -11.05 -11.88
CA GLY A 302 25.86 -11.97 -10.75
C GLY A 302 25.05 -13.27 -10.79
N ALA A 303 23.94 -13.31 -11.53
CA ALA A 303 23.15 -14.55 -11.71
C ALA A 303 23.70 -15.47 -12.82
N ALA A 304 24.65 -14.98 -13.63
CA ALA A 304 25.30 -15.75 -14.69
C ALA A 304 26.69 -16.31 -14.28
N THR A 305 27.15 -16.02 -13.06
CA THR A 305 28.47 -16.42 -12.55
C THR A 305 28.39 -17.04 -11.17
N SER A 306 27.61 -18.12 -11.06
CA SER A 306 27.82 -19.11 -10.01
C SER A 306 27.81 -20.48 -10.65
N ASP A 307 28.91 -20.83 -11.31
CA ASP A 307 29.21 -22.22 -11.61
C ASP A 307 30.70 -22.48 -11.34
N GLY A 308 30.98 -23.61 -10.70
CA GLY A 308 32.30 -24.24 -10.74
C GLY A 308 33.25 -23.99 -9.56
N LYS A 309 33.08 -24.74 -8.47
CA LYS A 309 34.20 -25.53 -7.94
C LYS A 309 33.73 -26.83 -7.28
N ASP A 310 34.35 -27.90 -7.76
CA ASP A 310 34.50 -29.24 -7.17
C ASP A 310 33.38 -30.26 -7.41
N ARG A 311 33.49 -30.99 -8.55
CA ARG A 311 33.66 -32.45 -8.60
C ARG A 311 33.79 -32.97 -10.05
N GLU A 312 34.91 -33.63 -10.33
CA GLU A 312 35.12 -34.46 -11.52
C GLU A 312 34.17 -35.68 -11.51
N GLY A 313 33.59 -36.02 -12.66
CA GLY A 313 33.00 -37.34 -12.91
C GLY A 313 31.84 -37.38 -13.91
N SER A 314 32.17 -37.67 -15.17
CA SER A 314 31.37 -38.46 -16.14
C SER A 314 30.03 -37.93 -16.69
N ALA A 315 30.11 -37.45 -17.95
CA ALA A 315 29.24 -37.67 -19.11
C ALA A 315 27.70 -37.57 -19.00
N GLY A 316 27.14 -36.63 -19.79
CA GLY A 316 25.72 -36.60 -20.19
C GLY A 316 25.37 -35.31 -20.94
N GLU A 317 25.17 -35.40 -22.25
CA GLU A 317 24.79 -34.32 -23.17
C GLU A 317 23.44 -33.66 -22.82
N GLY A 318 23.33 -32.35 -23.06
CA GLY A 318 22.06 -31.62 -22.97
C GLY A 318 22.19 -30.10 -23.00
N ALA A 319 22.83 -29.55 -24.02
CA ALA A 319 22.88 -28.09 -24.23
C ALA A 319 21.50 -27.54 -24.64
N LEU A 320 20.88 -26.71 -23.80
CA LEU A 320 19.82 -25.78 -24.19
C LEU A 320 20.33 -24.36 -23.94
N GLY A 321 21.01 -23.82 -24.97
CA GLY A 321 21.47 -22.45 -25.01
C GLY A 321 20.30 -21.47 -24.98
N ILE A 322 20.31 -20.57 -24.01
CA ILE A 322 19.39 -19.43 -23.98
C ILE A 322 19.81 -18.49 -25.12
N SER A 323 18.96 -18.35 -26.12
CA SER A 323 19.16 -17.46 -27.26
C SER A 323 19.29 -16.00 -26.81
N VAL A 324 20.37 -15.35 -27.25
CA VAL A 324 20.68 -13.91 -27.11
C VAL A 324 19.53 -13.02 -27.63
N SER A 325 18.61 -13.56 -28.44
CA SER A 325 17.41 -12.85 -28.91
C SER A 325 16.43 -12.45 -27.81
N SER A 326 16.37 -13.16 -26.68
CA SER A 326 15.42 -12.86 -25.58
C SER A 326 15.86 -11.70 -24.71
N ILE A 327 17.16 -11.42 -24.63
CA ILE A 327 17.73 -10.26 -23.92
C ILE A 327 17.42 -8.96 -24.70
N HIS A 328 17.40 -9.05 -26.03
CA HIS A 328 17.03 -7.93 -26.91
C HIS A 328 15.56 -7.50 -26.73
N GLY A 329 14.64 -8.40 -26.41
CA GLY A 329 13.22 -8.07 -26.18
C GLY A 329 12.99 -7.22 -24.93
N CYS A 330 13.72 -7.49 -23.85
CA CYS A 330 13.63 -6.76 -22.59
C CYS A 330 14.36 -5.40 -22.65
N LEU A 331 15.50 -5.36 -23.35
CA LEU A 331 16.19 -4.10 -23.65
C LEU A 331 15.35 -3.21 -24.59
N ALA A 332 14.63 -3.77 -25.57
CA ALA A 332 13.81 -3.00 -26.51
C ALA A 332 12.64 -2.24 -25.84
N GLN A 333 12.02 -2.81 -24.79
CA GLN A 333 10.97 -2.12 -24.04
C GLN A 333 11.50 -0.94 -23.21
N ASN A 334 12.74 -1.03 -22.72
CA ASN A 334 13.44 0.05 -22.04
C ASN A 334 14.10 1.06 -23.00
N PHE A 335 14.51 0.62 -24.21
CA PHE A 335 15.05 1.49 -25.24
C PHE A 335 13.99 2.40 -25.87
N PHE A 336 12.76 1.91 -26.04
CA PHE A 336 11.66 2.71 -26.57
C PHE A 336 11.24 3.85 -25.63
N SER A 337 11.31 3.61 -24.33
CA SER A 337 11.08 4.62 -23.30
C SER A 337 12.24 5.63 -23.23
N MET A 338 13.49 5.18 -23.45
CA MET A 338 14.68 6.04 -23.57
C MET A 338 14.65 6.95 -24.81
N LEU A 339 14.36 6.42 -26.00
CA LEU A 339 14.32 7.19 -27.27
C LEU A 339 13.18 8.22 -27.29
N SER A 340 12.08 7.97 -26.58
CA SER A 340 10.97 8.90 -26.47
C SER A 340 11.27 10.08 -25.53
N LEU A 341 12.05 9.87 -24.46
CA LEU A 341 12.56 10.95 -23.62
C LEU A 341 13.63 11.78 -24.34
N ASP A 342 14.49 11.12 -25.11
CA ASP A 342 15.61 11.79 -25.78
C ASP A 342 15.17 12.63 -27.00
N ARG A 343 14.11 12.22 -27.72
CA ARG A 343 13.42 13.07 -28.71
C ARG A 343 12.68 14.26 -28.09
N PHE A 344 12.16 14.09 -26.87
CA PHE A 344 11.48 15.18 -26.14
C PHE A 344 12.49 16.23 -25.64
N ARG A 345 13.66 15.77 -25.16
CA ARG A 345 14.76 16.64 -24.72
C ARG A 345 15.39 17.44 -25.87
N ARG A 346 15.57 16.81 -27.05
CA ARG A 346 16.08 17.51 -28.24
C ARG A 346 15.10 18.55 -28.80
N ARG A 347 13.79 18.34 -28.68
CA ARG A 347 12.78 19.35 -29.08
C ARG A 347 12.70 20.54 -28.11
N GLN A 348 12.91 20.33 -26.81
CA GLN A 348 12.96 21.44 -25.84
C GLN A 348 14.24 22.29 -25.96
N HIS A 349 15.38 21.68 -26.29
CA HIS A 349 16.61 22.44 -26.56
C HIS A 349 16.53 23.24 -27.88
N ALA A 350 15.86 22.73 -28.91
CA ALA A 350 15.70 23.44 -30.18
C ALA A 350 14.75 24.65 -30.09
N VAL A 351 13.77 24.63 -29.18
CA VAL A 351 12.83 25.76 -28.96
C VAL A 351 13.46 26.87 -28.10
N ASN A 352 14.43 26.54 -27.24
CA ASN A 352 15.14 27.54 -26.42
C ASN A 352 16.27 28.30 -27.14
N LEU A 353 16.66 27.86 -28.34
CA LEU A 353 17.69 28.53 -29.15
C LEU A 353 17.10 29.46 -30.23
N SER A 354 15.78 29.53 -30.40
CA SER A 354 15.11 30.38 -31.39
C SER A 354 14.55 31.69 -30.84
N HIS A 355 14.79 32.02 -29.57
CA HIS A 355 14.36 33.27 -28.94
C HIS A 355 15.46 33.90 -28.09
N PHE A 356 16.44 34.47 -28.77
CA PHE A 356 17.15 35.66 -28.29
C PHE A 356 17.44 36.54 -29.52
N PRO A 357 16.94 37.79 -29.59
CA PRO A 357 17.52 38.80 -30.46
C PRO A 357 18.90 39.24 -29.97
#